data_AF-A0A1Q6SRE3-F1
#
_entry.id   AF-A0A1Q6SRE3-F1
#
_cell.length_a   1.000
_cell.length_b   1.000
_cell.length_c   1.000
_cell.angle_alpha   90.00
_cell.angle_beta   90.00
_cell.angle_gamma   90.00
#
_symmetry.space_group_name_H-M   'P 1'
#
loop_
_entity.id
_entity.type
_entity.pdbx_description
1 polymer ?
#
loop_
_entity_poly.entity_id
_entity_poly.type
_entity_poly.pdbx_seq_one_letter_code
_entity_poly.pdbx_strand_id
1 'polypeptide(L)'
;MQGPAAPKDPTRKRPFFYIMQEKEIFGAKQTDGRGIQFIYENDNRLINSAQIAGNVTDEEILELLKTTEGFRKLVHSIGVTADIVTPVSQTQKVRFAFQMYGKTDPYVSGTTLYLDTWGDGAERILELDDAVWSEDDKEPGQIRFEFPQSGLQARVSVRFYLQDGYTAPPVVEDEAVDTDSPAYSQMIERSLMQTGNMSRLAAAIHKAKQGEDVTLAYIGGSITQGAGAIPIDHQSYAYRSYQSFAEHFGTGKNVHFVKAGVGGTPSELGMLRFDRDVLRDGTVKPDIVVVEFAVNDEGDETKGVCYESLVRKILALPWHPAVVLLFAVFAYDWNLQDRLAIVGETYELPMVSIKNAVTPQFRLTREEGRVLSKNQFFYDIYHPSNMGHRIMADCLMNLWDKAAAYEGTDHTDEWLDSRIAIRNQWGKGSDFEQVKLLDRKQIPQGISISCGAYDSIDTDLQRVEMDDRLEPVAQFPNNWYKESTENDTFVMKITCRALFLINKDSAAIDVGKADVYVDGKYKLTADPHKNGWTHCNPLLVFSEEQAEEHTVEIRMAAGDEEKKFTILGFGYV
;
A
#
# COMPACT_ATOMS: atom_id res chain seq x y z
N MET A 1 20.34 -59.17 3.50
CA MET A 1 19.95 -57.99 4.30
C MET A 1 21.20 -57.19 4.58
N GLN A 2 21.31 -56.00 4.01
CA GLN A 2 22.39 -55.07 4.34
C GLN A 2 22.00 -54.39 5.66
N GLY A 3 22.89 -54.45 6.66
CA GLY A 3 22.67 -53.80 7.95
C GLY A 3 22.60 -52.27 7.80
N PRO A 4 22.08 -51.55 8.81
CA PRO A 4 21.99 -50.10 8.77
C PRO A 4 23.38 -49.50 8.61
N ALA A 5 23.54 -48.64 7.60
CA ALA A 5 24.75 -47.86 7.39
C ALA A 5 24.86 -46.81 8.52
N ALA A 6 26.09 -46.59 9.01
CA ALA A 6 26.36 -45.53 9.97
C ALA A 6 25.90 -44.17 9.39
N PRO A 7 25.33 -43.26 10.21
CA PRO A 7 24.98 -41.92 9.75
C PRO A 7 26.24 -41.24 9.19
N LYS A 8 26.09 -40.53 8.08
CA LYS A 8 27.15 -39.62 7.59
C LYS A 8 27.42 -38.57 8.67
N ASP A 9 28.67 -38.19 8.84
CA ASP A 9 29.03 -37.05 9.70
C ASP A 9 28.19 -35.83 9.31
N PRO A 10 27.67 -35.06 10.28
CA PRO A 10 26.88 -33.87 9.98
C PRO A 10 27.73 -32.90 9.15
N THR A 11 27.27 -32.63 7.92
CA THR A 11 27.87 -31.61 7.06
C THR A 11 27.85 -30.29 7.82
N ARG A 12 29.02 -29.64 7.94
CA ARG A 12 29.12 -28.31 8.54
C ARG A 12 28.15 -27.37 7.81
N LYS A 13 27.17 -26.80 8.52
CA LYS A 13 26.22 -25.86 7.92
C LYS A 13 26.98 -24.69 7.31
N ARG A 14 26.76 -24.42 6.03
CA ARG A 14 27.28 -23.24 5.33
C ARG A 14 26.75 -21.97 6.02
N PRO A 15 27.51 -20.86 6.03
CA PRO A 15 26.97 -19.57 6.44
C PRO A 15 25.71 -19.23 5.63
N PHE A 16 24.74 -18.56 6.24
CA PHE A 16 23.51 -18.16 5.56
C PHE A 16 22.93 -16.88 6.17
N PHE A 17 22.13 -16.17 5.38
CA PHE A 17 21.24 -15.11 5.86
C PHE A 17 19.81 -15.35 5.37
N TYR A 18 18.85 -14.76 6.06
CA TYR A 18 17.44 -14.81 5.68
C TYR A 18 17.12 -13.78 4.60
N ILE A 19 16.31 -14.19 3.64
CA ILE A 19 15.53 -13.30 2.77
C ILE A 19 14.14 -13.11 3.36
N MET A 20 13.57 -14.18 3.90
CA MET A 20 12.33 -14.14 4.66
C MET A 20 12.54 -14.90 5.95
N GLN A 21 12.18 -14.31 7.09
CA GLN A 21 12.27 -14.95 8.40
C GLN A 21 10.89 -14.93 9.06
N GLU A 22 10.29 -16.12 9.16
CA GLU A 22 9.01 -16.36 9.85
C GLU A 22 7.85 -15.46 9.36
N LYS A 23 7.78 -15.21 8.05
CA LYS A 23 6.74 -14.36 7.44
C LYS A 23 5.48 -15.14 7.19
N GLU A 24 4.32 -14.54 7.46
CA GLU A 24 3.04 -15.10 7.04
C GLU A 24 2.82 -14.93 5.52
N ILE A 25 2.20 -15.91 4.88
CA ILE A 25 1.80 -15.86 3.47
C ILE A 25 0.39 -16.40 3.30
N PHE A 26 -0.31 -15.95 2.26
CA PHE A 26 -1.66 -16.40 1.93
C PHE A 26 -1.73 -16.90 0.48
N GLY A 27 -2.24 -18.10 0.28
CA GLY A 27 -2.52 -18.63 -1.05
C GLY A 27 -3.69 -17.90 -1.71
N ALA A 28 -3.43 -16.76 -2.35
CA ALA A 28 -4.45 -15.98 -3.04
C ALA A 28 -5.05 -16.75 -4.22
N LYS A 29 -6.36 -16.63 -4.40
CA LYS A 29 -7.12 -17.41 -5.37
C LYS A 29 -6.70 -17.12 -6.81
N GLN A 30 -6.32 -18.17 -7.52
CA GLN A 30 -6.03 -18.14 -8.95
C GLN A 30 -7.22 -18.68 -9.77
N THR A 31 -7.21 -18.41 -11.07
CA THR A 31 -8.26 -18.87 -12.01
C THR A 31 -8.32 -20.39 -12.13
N ASP A 32 -7.20 -21.08 -11.93
CA ASP A 32 -7.08 -22.54 -11.95
C ASP A 32 -7.44 -23.22 -10.61
N GLY A 33 -7.86 -22.44 -9.61
CA GLY A 33 -8.23 -22.91 -8.27
C GLY A 33 -7.08 -23.05 -7.28
N ARG A 34 -5.82 -22.88 -7.72
CA ARG A 34 -4.66 -22.87 -6.81
C ARG A 34 -4.66 -21.62 -5.94
N GLY A 35 -3.90 -21.71 -4.86
CA GLY A 35 -3.51 -20.55 -4.05
C GLY A 35 -2.08 -20.17 -4.40
N ILE A 36 -1.81 -18.91 -4.70
CA ILE A 36 -0.44 -18.44 -4.91
C ILE A 36 -0.19 -17.18 -4.09
N GLN A 37 0.90 -17.18 -3.34
CA GLN A 37 1.49 -15.94 -2.82
C GLN A 37 2.62 -15.52 -3.77
N PHE A 38 2.54 -14.29 -4.28
CA PHE A 38 3.63 -13.63 -5.01
C PHE A 38 4.41 -12.72 -4.07
N ILE A 39 5.73 -12.71 -4.18
CA ILE A 39 6.63 -11.87 -3.41
C ILE A 39 7.68 -11.33 -4.38
N TYR A 40 7.59 -10.04 -4.66
CA TYR A 40 8.48 -9.39 -5.64
C TYR A 40 9.82 -9.05 -5.00
N GLU A 41 10.89 -9.40 -5.69
CA GLU A 41 12.28 -9.26 -5.23
C GLU A 41 13.10 -8.31 -6.13
N ASN A 42 12.52 -7.80 -7.23
CA ASN A 42 13.11 -6.78 -8.09
C ASN A 42 13.01 -5.35 -7.50
N ASP A 43 13.63 -4.37 -8.16
CA ASP A 43 13.70 -2.95 -7.74
C ASP A 43 14.30 -2.75 -6.34
N ASN A 44 15.42 -3.45 -6.08
CA ASN A 44 16.09 -3.52 -4.78
C ASN A 44 15.31 -4.23 -3.67
N ARG A 45 14.13 -4.82 -3.92
CA ARG A 45 13.38 -5.52 -2.86
C ARG A 45 14.18 -6.67 -2.24
N LEU A 46 14.92 -7.47 -3.03
CA LEU A 46 15.78 -8.54 -2.50
C LEU A 46 16.87 -8.04 -1.55
N ILE A 47 17.50 -6.92 -1.91
CA ILE A 47 18.54 -6.28 -1.09
C ILE A 47 17.94 -5.87 0.25
N ASN A 48 16.75 -5.26 0.21
CA ASN A 48 16.06 -4.84 1.42
C ASN A 48 15.57 -6.04 2.24
N SER A 49 15.11 -7.11 1.61
CA SER A 49 14.77 -8.37 2.28
C SER A 49 16.00 -8.93 3.03
N ALA A 50 17.17 -8.94 2.39
CA ALA A 50 18.43 -9.35 3.02
C ALA A 50 18.87 -8.41 4.16
N GLN A 51 18.62 -7.11 4.05
CA GLN A 51 18.89 -6.15 5.13
C GLN A 51 17.93 -6.30 6.32
N ILE A 52 16.63 -6.49 6.05
CA ILE A 52 15.56 -6.52 7.05
C ILE A 52 15.52 -7.87 7.78
N ALA A 53 15.46 -8.97 7.04
CA ALA A 53 15.37 -10.32 7.60
C ALA A 53 16.76 -10.90 7.87
N GLY A 54 17.72 -10.65 6.99
CA GLY A 54 19.06 -11.21 7.06
C GLY A 54 20.07 -10.40 7.85
N ASN A 55 19.77 -9.15 8.24
CA ASN A 55 20.71 -8.19 8.84
C ASN A 55 22.00 -8.01 8.02
N VAL A 56 21.93 -8.15 6.69
CA VAL A 56 23.09 -8.00 5.81
C VAL A 56 23.43 -6.52 5.67
N THR A 57 24.65 -6.14 6.05
CA THR A 57 25.20 -4.78 5.90
C THR A 57 26.41 -4.71 4.97
N ASP A 58 26.93 -5.86 4.54
CA ASP A 58 28.09 -5.96 3.67
C ASP A 58 27.73 -5.51 2.25
N GLU A 59 28.32 -4.41 1.80
CA GLU A 59 28.03 -3.81 0.50
C GLU A 59 28.41 -4.71 -0.68
N GLU A 60 29.43 -5.56 -0.56
CA GLU A 60 29.81 -6.52 -1.60
C GLU A 60 28.72 -7.59 -1.75
N ILE A 61 28.21 -8.13 -0.64
CA ILE A 61 27.09 -9.09 -0.66
C ILE A 61 25.85 -8.45 -1.27
N LEU A 62 25.50 -7.22 -0.85
CA LEU A 62 24.31 -6.54 -1.35
C LEU A 62 24.41 -6.21 -2.85
N GLU A 63 25.59 -5.86 -3.34
CA GLU A 63 25.82 -5.62 -4.78
C GLU A 63 25.62 -6.91 -5.60
N LEU A 64 26.09 -8.04 -5.09
CA LEU A 64 25.94 -9.34 -5.76
C LEU A 64 24.47 -9.74 -5.92
N LEU A 65 23.56 -9.29 -5.04
CA LEU A 65 22.14 -9.61 -5.13
C LEU A 65 21.40 -8.88 -6.27
N LYS A 66 22.02 -7.88 -6.92
CA LYS A 66 21.38 -7.10 -8.00
C LYS A 66 21.24 -7.85 -9.32
N THR A 67 22.05 -8.87 -9.55
CA THR A 67 22.14 -9.53 -10.87
C THR A 67 22.11 -11.03 -10.71
N THR A 68 21.66 -11.76 -11.74
CA THR A 68 21.69 -13.23 -11.71
C THR A 68 23.12 -13.76 -11.63
N GLU A 69 24.09 -13.11 -12.27
CA GLU A 69 25.51 -13.47 -12.18
C GLU A 69 26.05 -13.33 -10.75
N GLY A 70 25.79 -12.18 -10.11
CA GLY A 70 26.21 -11.94 -8.74
C GLY A 70 25.52 -12.90 -7.76
N PHE A 71 24.23 -13.14 -7.94
CA PHE A 71 23.47 -14.11 -7.15
C PHE A 71 24.10 -15.51 -7.22
N ARG A 72 24.44 -15.98 -8.43
CA ARG A 72 25.07 -17.30 -8.64
C ARG A 72 26.48 -17.38 -8.05
N LYS A 73 27.21 -16.27 -8.02
CA LYS A 73 28.52 -16.18 -7.38
C LYS A 73 28.42 -16.27 -5.85
N LEU A 74 27.37 -15.68 -5.28
CA LEU A 74 27.18 -15.56 -3.84
C LEU A 74 26.50 -16.79 -3.23
N VAL A 75 25.42 -17.28 -3.85
CA VAL A 75 24.50 -18.27 -3.27
C VAL A 75 24.85 -19.66 -3.77
N HIS A 76 24.99 -20.58 -2.82
CA HIS A 76 25.19 -22.02 -3.07
C HIS A 76 23.85 -22.76 -3.15
N SER A 77 22.96 -22.53 -2.18
CA SER A 77 21.66 -23.18 -2.13
C SER A 77 20.63 -22.35 -1.38
N ILE A 78 19.35 -22.65 -1.61
CA ILE A 78 18.23 -21.95 -0.98
C ILE A 78 17.56 -22.91 0.02
N GLY A 79 17.55 -22.52 1.29
CA GLY A 79 16.78 -23.21 2.32
C GLY A 79 15.37 -22.65 2.40
N VAL A 80 14.37 -23.52 2.36
CA VAL A 80 12.95 -23.13 2.41
C VAL A 80 12.24 -23.91 3.51
N THR A 81 11.56 -23.19 4.38
CA THR A 81 10.63 -23.73 5.36
C THR A 81 9.23 -23.21 5.04
N ALA A 82 8.22 -24.08 5.08
CA ALA A 82 6.82 -23.70 5.02
C ALA A 82 6.03 -24.47 6.08
N ASP A 83 5.30 -23.75 6.92
CA ASP A 83 4.49 -24.28 8.01
C ASP A 83 3.05 -23.83 7.81
N ILE A 84 2.15 -24.73 7.40
CA ILE A 84 0.76 -24.35 7.14
C ILE A 84 0.03 -24.22 8.48
N VAL A 85 -0.37 -23.00 8.79
CA VAL A 85 -1.05 -22.66 10.06
C VAL A 85 -2.57 -22.79 9.94
N THR A 86 -3.12 -22.82 8.72
CA THR A 86 -4.53 -23.15 8.52
C THR A 86 -4.79 -24.61 8.89
N PRO A 87 -5.83 -24.91 9.71
CA PRO A 87 -6.19 -26.29 10.02
C PRO A 87 -6.47 -27.11 8.77
N VAL A 88 -5.69 -28.16 8.55
CA VAL A 88 -5.83 -29.09 7.42
C VAL A 88 -5.87 -30.53 7.92
N SER A 89 -6.60 -31.40 7.24
CA SER A 89 -6.73 -32.82 7.63
C SER A 89 -5.45 -33.63 7.39
N GLN A 90 -4.58 -33.16 6.50
CA GLN A 90 -3.30 -33.76 6.14
C GLN A 90 -2.32 -32.65 5.74
N THR A 91 -1.02 -32.87 5.98
CA THR A 91 0.05 -32.00 5.50
C THR A 91 -0.06 -31.79 4.00
N GLN A 92 -0.16 -30.54 3.56
CA GLN A 92 -0.28 -30.20 2.15
C GLN A 92 1.09 -29.99 1.52
N LYS A 93 1.18 -30.28 0.22
CA LYS A 93 2.33 -29.88 -0.58
C LYS A 93 2.34 -28.36 -0.75
N VAL A 94 3.53 -27.78 -0.79
CA VAL A 94 3.75 -26.39 -1.18
C VAL A 94 4.88 -26.40 -2.20
N ARG A 95 4.68 -25.80 -3.36
CA ARG A 95 5.75 -25.63 -4.34
C ARG A 95 6.33 -24.23 -4.17
N PHE A 96 7.60 -24.17 -3.85
CA PHE A 96 8.38 -22.94 -3.87
C PHE A 96 8.91 -22.70 -5.28
N ALA A 97 8.87 -21.46 -5.74
CA ALA A 97 9.52 -21.03 -6.96
C ALA A 97 10.36 -19.77 -6.71
N PHE A 98 11.58 -19.76 -7.23
CA PHE A 98 12.45 -18.59 -7.28
C PHE A 98 12.72 -18.24 -8.74
N GLN A 99 12.21 -17.11 -9.21
CA GLN A 99 12.33 -16.70 -10.61
C GLN A 99 13.36 -15.58 -10.77
N MET A 100 14.25 -15.76 -11.74
CA MET A 100 15.00 -14.69 -12.37
C MET A 100 14.14 -14.03 -13.44
N TYR A 101 14.06 -12.70 -13.43
CA TYR A 101 13.46 -11.96 -14.53
C TYR A 101 14.41 -11.94 -15.72
N GLY A 102 13.86 -12.11 -16.92
CA GLY A 102 14.63 -12.08 -18.15
C GLY A 102 14.83 -10.67 -18.71
N LYS A 103 15.77 -10.53 -19.64
CA LYS A 103 16.05 -9.29 -20.39
C LYS A 103 14.96 -9.02 -21.43
N THR A 104 14.33 -10.08 -21.96
CA THR A 104 13.34 -9.97 -23.03
C THR A 104 11.95 -9.65 -22.48
N ASP A 105 11.51 -10.39 -21.48
CA ASP A 105 10.24 -10.18 -20.78
C ASP A 105 10.41 -10.53 -19.29
N PRO A 106 10.37 -9.56 -18.38
CA PRO A 106 10.65 -9.82 -16.97
C PRO A 106 9.71 -10.87 -16.37
N TYR A 107 8.45 -10.98 -16.80
CA TYR A 107 7.48 -11.86 -16.16
C TYR A 107 7.41 -13.26 -16.78
N VAL A 108 7.74 -13.38 -18.07
CA VAL A 108 7.60 -14.64 -18.82
C VAL A 108 8.94 -15.34 -19.04
N SER A 109 10.01 -14.57 -19.25
CA SER A 109 11.34 -15.10 -19.56
C SER A 109 12.23 -15.20 -18.33
N GLY A 110 13.43 -15.76 -18.53
CA GLY A 110 14.37 -16.10 -17.45
C GLY A 110 14.14 -17.48 -16.82
N THR A 111 15.04 -17.86 -15.92
CA THR A 111 15.04 -19.14 -15.22
C THR A 111 14.12 -19.08 -14.01
N THR A 112 13.24 -20.08 -13.89
CA THR A 112 12.51 -20.36 -12.65
C THR A 112 13.02 -21.64 -12.02
N LEU A 113 13.51 -21.54 -10.79
CA LEU A 113 13.93 -22.67 -9.98
C LEU A 113 12.75 -23.12 -9.12
N TYR A 114 12.54 -24.44 -9.02
CA TYR A 114 11.42 -25.02 -8.27
C TYR A 114 11.91 -25.96 -7.18
N LEU A 115 11.24 -25.91 -6.04
CA LEU A 115 11.40 -26.87 -4.94
C LEU A 115 10.02 -27.33 -4.46
N ASP A 116 9.75 -28.62 -4.57
CA ASP A 116 8.57 -29.20 -3.95
C ASP A 116 8.86 -29.45 -2.46
N THR A 117 8.10 -28.79 -1.60
CA THR A 117 8.17 -28.93 -0.13
C THR A 117 6.80 -29.27 0.45
N TRP A 118 6.73 -29.32 1.78
CA TRP A 118 5.54 -29.64 2.55
C TRP A 118 5.28 -28.53 3.57
N GLY A 119 4.02 -28.29 3.88
CA GLY A 119 3.59 -27.39 4.95
C GLY A 119 3.81 -28.00 6.34
N ASP A 120 4.94 -28.65 6.59
CA ASP A 120 5.28 -29.38 7.83
C ASP A 120 6.28 -28.63 8.74
N GLY A 121 6.72 -27.44 8.33
CA GLY A 121 7.70 -26.64 9.04
C GLY A 121 9.13 -27.17 8.97
N ALA A 122 9.39 -28.28 8.26
CA ALA A 122 10.72 -28.81 8.11
C ALA A 122 11.44 -28.17 6.90
N GLU A 123 12.69 -27.78 7.10
CA GLU A 123 13.50 -27.19 6.04
C GLU A 123 13.75 -28.18 4.88
N ARG A 124 13.69 -27.67 3.65
CA ARG A 124 14.11 -28.35 2.43
C ARG A 124 15.10 -27.46 1.68
N ILE A 125 16.06 -28.07 1.00
CA ILE A 125 17.15 -27.37 0.31
C ILE A 125 16.96 -27.51 -1.20
N LEU A 126 17.04 -26.38 -1.89
CA LEU A 126 17.16 -26.28 -3.34
C LEU A 126 18.63 -26.01 -3.68
N GLU A 127 19.31 -27.01 -4.23
CA GLU A 127 20.71 -26.91 -4.68
C GLU A 127 20.76 -26.19 -6.04
N LEU A 128 21.69 -25.24 -6.19
CA LEU A 128 21.80 -24.44 -7.42
C LEU A 128 22.74 -25.08 -8.46
N ASP A 129 23.58 -26.03 -8.07
CA ASP A 129 24.49 -26.73 -8.99
C ASP A 129 23.74 -27.55 -10.05
N ASP A 130 22.50 -27.98 -9.74
CA ASP A 130 21.64 -28.74 -10.65
C ASP A 130 20.77 -27.83 -11.54
N ALA A 131 20.84 -26.51 -11.38
CA ALA A 131 19.99 -25.57 -12.09
C ALA A 131 20.45 -25.34 -13.54
N VAL A 132 19.48 -25.33 -14.47
CA VAL A 132 19.70 -24.92 -15.86
C VAL A 132 19.36 -23.43 -15.99
N TRP A 133 20.38 -22.63 -16.28
CA TRP A 133 20.28 -21.18 -16.35
C TRP A 133 20.04 -20.68 -17.77
N SER A 134 19.20 -19.65 -17.91
CA SER A 134 18.90 -19.01 -19.19
C SER A 134 19.92 -17.93 -19.50
N GLU A 135 20.30 -17.78 -20.77
CA GLU A 135 21.13 -16.64 -21.19
C GLU A 135 20.35 -15.31 -21.11
N ASP A 136 19.02 -15.39 -21.07
CA ASP A 136 18.13 -14.24 -20.92
C ASP A 136 18.05 -13.74 -19.48
N ASP A 137 18.60 -14.45 -18.49
CA ASP A 137 18.55 -14.02 -17.09
C ASP A 137 19.18 -12.64 -16.88
N LYS A 138 18.45 -11.77 -16.16
CA LYS A 138 18.87 -10.41 -15.80
C LYS A 138 19.14 -10.30 -14.30
N GLU A 139 18.10 -10.50 -13.49
CA GLU A 139 18.13 -10.25 -12.05
C GLU A 139 17.15 -11.16 -11.30
N PRO A 140 17.36 -11.40 -9.99
CA PRO A 140 16.34 -11.98 -9.13
C PRO A 140 15.03 -11.17 -9.18
N GLY A 141 13.94 -11.84 -9.55
CA GLY A 141 12.68 -11.20 -9.88
C GLY A 141 11.61 -11.38 -8.81
N GLN A 142 11.30 -12.62 -8.46
CA GLN A 142 10.25 -12.93 -7.49
C GLN A 142 10.38 -14.32 -6.85
N ILE A 143 9.80 -14.44 -5.66
CA ILE A 143 9.49 -15.68 -4.97
C ILE A 143 7.99 -15.98 -5.12
N ARG A 144 7.64 -17.25 -5.32
CA ARG A 144 6.25 -17.73 -5.23
C ARG A 144 6.13 -18.93 -4.31
N PHE A 145 5.04 -18.95 -3.55
CA PHE A 145 4.57 -20.14 -2.85
C PHE A 145 3.24 -20.58 -3.46
N GLU A 146 3.23 -21.76 -4.03
CA GLU A 146 2.09 -22.33 -4.75
C GLU A 146 1.48 -23.46 -3.92
N PHE A 147 0.21 -23.27 -3.59
CA PHE A 147 -0.62 -24.18 -2.81
C PHE A 147 -1.60 -24.93 -3.73
N PRO A 148 -1.98 -26.17 -3.38
CA PRO A 148 -2.94 -26.95 -4.15
C PRO A 148 -4.33 -26.31 -4.20
N GLN A 149 -4.66 -25.46 -3.23
CA GLN A 149 -5.92 -24.72 -3.15
C GLN A 149 -5.70 -23.33 -2.57
N SER A 150 -6.57 -22.39 -2.92
CA SER A 150 -6.57 -21.04 -2.36
C SER A 150 -7.03 -21.02 -0.90
N GLY A 151 -6.68 -19.97 -0.17
CA GLY A 151 -7.15 -19.73 1.20
C GLY A 151 -6.30 -20.33 2.30
N LEU A 152 -5.23 -21.07 1.96
CA LEU A 152 -4.27 -21.58 2.93
C LEU A 152 -3.32 -20.46 3.38
N GLN A 153 -3.11 -20.39 4.69
CA GLN A 153 -2.11 -19.55 5.31
C GLN A 153 -0.93 -20.42 5.76
N ALA A 154 0.27 -19.90 5.56
CA ALA A 154 1.49 -20.52 6.05
C ALA A 154 2.44 -19.49 6.63
N ARG A 155 3.34 -19.95 7.49
CA ARG A 155 4.52 -19.21 7.92
C ARG A 155 5.74 -19.76 7.20
N VAL A 156 6.54 -18.89 6.60
CA VAL A 156 7.66 -19.29 5.75
C VAL A 156 8.96 -18.61 6.15
N SER A 157 10.04 -19.33 5.88
CA SER A 157 11.40 -18.82 5.98
C SER A 157 12.18 -19.20 4.72
N VAL A 158 12.90 -18.25 4.14
CA VAL A 158 13.77 -18.43 2.97
C VAL A 158 15.18 -17.98 3.34
N ARG A 159 16.15 -18.86 3.14
CA ARG A 159 17.56 -18.67 3.52
C ARG A 159 18.45 -18.83 2.30
N PHE A 160 19.43 -17.95 2.13
CA PHE A 160 20.49 -18.13 1.15
C PHE A 160 21.74 -18.67 1.85
N TYR A 161 22.09 -19.92 1.57
CA TYR A 161 23.35 -20.52 1.96
C TYR A 161 24.45 -20.06 1.01
N LEU A 162 25.58 -19.63 1.56
CA LEU A 162 26.61 -18.94 0.79
C LEU A 162 27.66 -19.89 0.23
N GLN A 163 28.23 -19.50 -0.90
CA GLN A 163 29.42 -20.11 -1.49
C GLN A 163 30.64 -19.92 -0.57
N ASP A 164 31.66 -20.75 -0.79
CA ASP A 164 32.92 -20.64 -0.03
C ASP A 164 33.58 -19.28 -0.30
N GLY A 165 34.15 -18.69 0.75
CA GLY A 165 34.76 -17.35 0.70
C GLY A 165 33.85 -16.22 1.15
N TYR A 166 32.54 -16.47 1.30
CA TYR A 166 31.59 -15.50 1.87
C TYR A 166 31.26 -15.83 3.32
N THR A 167 30.97 -14.79 4.10
CA THR A 167 30.46 -14.89 5.47
C THR A 167 29.07 -14.32 5.57
N ALA A 168 28.28 -14.83 6.50
CA ALA A 168 26.96 -14.27 6.80
C ALA A 168 27.00 -13.53 8.15
N PRO A 169 26.18 -12.49 8.33
CA PRO A 169 25.97 -11.87 9.64
C PRO A 169 25.44 -12.89 10.66
N PRO A 170 25.63 -12.63 11.98
CA PRO A 170 25.03 -13.47 13.01
C PRO A 170 23.51 -13.55 12.86
N VAL A 171 22.98 -14.78 12.94
CA VAL A 171 21.54 -14.99 12.92
C VAL A 171 20.94 -14.42 14.20
N VAL A 172 20.02 -13.47 14.04
CA VAL A 172 19.22 -12.93 15.14
C VAL A 172 17.88 -13.63 15.10
N GLU A 173 17.63 -14.50 16.07
CA GLU A 173 16.28 -15.03 16.27
C GLU A 173 15.44 -13.95 16.96
N ASP A 174 14.17 -13.83 16.55
CA ASP A 174 13.21 -12.93 17.18
C ASP A 174 12.36 -13.71 18.19
N GLU A 175 12.27 -13.20 19.42
CA GLU A 175 11.30 -13.68 20.40
C GLU A 175 9.94 -13.04 20.11
N ALA A 176 8.85 -13.69 20.52
CA ALA A 176 7.53 -13.12 20.39
C ALA A 176 7.45 -11.74 21.06
N VAL A 177 6.84 -10.77 20.38
CA VAL A 177 6.64 -9.42 20.93
C VAL A 177 5.66 -9.52 22.09
N ASP A 178 6.12 -9.17 23.29
CA ASP A 178 5.26 -9.08 24.48
C ASP A 178 4.47 -7.76 24.46
N THR A 179 3.26 -7.84 23.90
CA THR A 179 2.35 -6.69 23.75
C THR A 179 1.73 -6.22 25.06
N ASP A 180 1.88 -7.00 26.14
CA ASP A 180 1.34 -6.66 27.46
C ASP A 180 2.43 -6.04 28.36
N SER A 181 3.67 -5.94 27.87
CA SER A 181 4.80 -5.41 28.62
C SER A 181 4.73 -3.88 28.79
N PRO A 182 5.25 -3.33 29.92
CA PRO A 182 5.38 -1.89 30.09
C PRO A 182 6.24 -1.21 29.02
N ALA A 183 7.24 -1.93 28.48
CA ALA A 183 8.09 -1.41 27.41
C ALA A 183 7.32 -1.25 26.09
N TYR A 184 6.44 -2.20 25.78
CA TYR A 184 5.52 -2.08 24.64
C TYR A 184 4.56 -0.90 24.83
N SER A 185 3.92 -0.76 26.00
CA SER A 185 3.04 0.40 26.25
C SER A 185 3.79 1.73 26.10
N GLN A 186 5.02 1.83 26.59
CA GLN A 186 5.85 3.04 26.40
C GLN A 186 6.21 3.31 24.95
N MET A 187 6.43 2.27 24.15
CA MET A 187 6.64 2.39 22.70
C MET A 187 5.38 2.96 22.03
N ILE A 188 4.20 2.44 22.37
CA ILE A 188 2.90 2.89 21.84
C ILE A 188 2.60 4.33 22.28
N GLU A 189 2.92 4.73 23.52
CA GLU A 189 2.70 6.11 23.99
C GLU A 189 3.47 7.16 23.18
N ARG A 190 4.64 6.80 22.62
CA ARG A 190 5.41 7.70 21.73
C ARG A 190 4.72 7.97 20.40
N SER A 191 3.70 7.21 20.03
CA SER A 191 2.95 7.42 18.79
C SER A 191 2.15 8.72 18.80
N LEU A 192 1.72 9.21 19.97
CA LEU A 192 0.93 10.43 20.07
C LEU A 192 1.81 11.66 19.79
N MET A 193 1.84 12.09 18.52
CA MET A 193 2.56 13.28 18.10
C MET A 193 1.85 14.54 18.60
N GLN A 194 0.52 14.54 18.50
CA GLN A 194 -0.36 15.59 19.01
C GLN A 194 -1.73 14.97 19.31
N THR A 195 -2.35 15.30 20.44
CA THR A 195 -3.74 14.93 20.70
C THR A 195 -4.73 15.94 20.11
N GLY A 196 -4.38 17.23 20.13
CA GLY A 196 -5.20 18.31 19.58
C GLY A 196 -6.58 18.41 20.24
N ASN A 197 -7.56 18.91 19.50
CA ASN A 197 -8.97 18.91 19.84
C ASN A 197 -9.60 17.57 19.48
N MET A 198 -9.89 16.77 20.52
CA MET A 198 -10.50 15.45 20.38
C MET A 198 -12.03 15.48 20.53
N SER A 199 -12.68 16.65 20.55
CA SER A 199 -14.12 16.77 20.85
C SER A 199 -15.00 15.93 19.92
N ARG A 200 -14.80 15.98 18.61
CA ARG A 200 -15.52 15.15 17.63
C ARG A 200 -15.27 13.65 17.82
N LEU A 201 -14.03 13.28 18.15
CA LEU A 201 -13.66 11.88 18.41
C LEU A 201 -14.31 11.36 19.72
N ALA A 202 -14.29 12.16 20.77
CA ALA A 202 -14.96 11.87 22.03
C ALA A 202 -16.48 11.72 21.84
N ALA A 203 -17.09 12.58 21.00
CA ALA A 203 -18.51 12.49 20.64
C ALA A 203 -18.84 11.18 19.91
N ALA A 204 -18.01 10.76 18.93
CA ALA A 204 -18.18 9.48 18.25
C ALA A 204 -18.06 8.29 19.22
N ILE A 205 -17.10 8.32 20.16
CA ILE A 205 -16.97 7.31 21.22
C ILE A 205 -18.21 7.30 22.13
N HIS A 206 -18.74 8.46 22.49
CA HIS A 206 -19.94 8.57 23.32
C HIS A 206 -21.16 7.95 22.62
N LYS A 207 -21.38 8.26 21.34
CA LYS A 207 -22.40 7.63 20.50
C LYS A 207 -22.29 6.10 20.50
N ALA A 208 -21.07 5.58 20.30
CA ALA A 208 -20.83 4.14 20.28
C ALA A 208 -21.24 3.47 21.60
N LYS A 209 -20.88 4.07 22.75
CA LYS A 209 -21.23 3.59 24.10
C LYS A 209 -22.74 3.62 24.38
N GLN A 210 -23.48 4.50 23.69
CA GLN A 210 -24.93 4.59 23.79
C GLN A 210 -25.67 3.60 22.86
N GLY A 211 -24.92 2.85 22.05
CA GLY A 211 -25.48 1.92 21.07
C GLY A 211 -25.99 2.58 19.80
N GLU A 212 -25.66 3.86 19.57
CA GLU A 212 -25.93 4.53 18.30
C GLU A 212 -24.96 4.04 17.22
N ASP A 213 -25.40 4.11 15.97
CA ASP A 213 -24.57 3.76 14.82
C ASP A 213 -23.40 4.74 14.68
N VAL A 214 -22.19 4.17 14.62
CA VAL A 214 -20.91 4.88 14.46
C VAL A 214 -20.13 4.23 13.34
N THR A 215 -19.69 5.01 12.35
CA THR A 215 -18.89 4.49 11.22
C THR A 215 -17.45 4.98 11.30
N LEU A 216 -16.50 4.04 11.27
CA LEU A 216 -15.06 4.32 11.17
C LEU A 216 -14.62 4.11 9.73
N ALA A 217 -14.10 5.17 9.11
CA ALA A 217 -13.54 5.13 7.77
C ALA A 217 -12.02 5.32 7.79
N TYR A 218 -11.34 4.62 6.87
CA TYR A 218 -9.90 4.68 6.68
C TYR A 218 -9.61 4.96 5.21
N ILE A 219 -8.88 6.03 4.93
CA ILE A 219 -8.48 6.42 3.56
C ILE A 219 -6.97 6.59 3.50
N GLY A 220 -6.34 5.98 2.49
CA GLY A 220 -4.90 6.03 2.35
C GLY A 220 -4.35 5.19 1.20
N GLY A 221 -3.07 4.87 1.28
CA GLY A 221 -2.32 4.10 0.30
C GLY A 221 -2.40 2.57 0.47
N SER A 222 -1.32 1.87 0.10
CA SER A 222 -1.23 0.39 0.16
C SER A 222 -1.26 -0.14 1.59
N ILE A 223 -0.73 0.61 2.57
CA ILE A 223 -0.77 0.21 3.98
C ILE A 223 -2.22 0.25 4.49
N THR A 224 -3.01 1.26 4.11
CA THR A 224 -4.47 1.29 4.37
C THR A 224 -5.23 0.20 3.63
N GLN A 225 -4.83 -0.15 2.40
CA GLN A 225 -5.39 -1.31 1.69
C GLN A 225 -5.15 -2.60 2.48
N GLY A 226 -4.02 -2.68 3.20
CA GLY A 226 -3.62 -3.82 4.03
C GLY A 226 -2.47 -4.63 3.45
N ALA A 227 -1.68 -4.06 2.53
CA ALA A 227 -0.48 -4.71 2.02
C ALA A 227 0.44 -5.13 3.19
N GLY A 228 0.90 -6.38 3.16
CA GLY A 228 1.68 -6.99 4.24
C GLY A 228 0.86 -7.64 5.38
N ALA A 229 -0.45 -7.36 5.46
CA ALA A 229 -1.37 -8.11 6.31
C ALA A 229 -1.83 -9.40 5.64
N ILE A 230 -1.86 -10.47 6.43
CA ILE A 230 -2.08 -11.84 5.96
C ILE A 230 -3.07 -12.56 6.90
N PRO A 231 -4.36 -12.71 6.51
CA PRO A 231 -4.96 -12.22 5.28
C PRO A 231 -5.24 -10.70 5.31
N ILE A 232 -5.21 -10.08 4.14
CA ILE A 232 -5.25 -8.62 3.93
C ILE A 232 -6.52 -7.93 4.48
N ASP A 233 -7.65 -8.62 4.45
CA ASP A 233 -8.96 -8.12 4.84
C ASP A 233 -9.10 -7.98 6.37
N HIS A 234 -8.67 -8.99 7.14
CA HIS A 234 -8.87 -9.06 8.59
C HIS A 234 -7.63 -8.73 9.44
N GLN A 235 -6.43 -8.68 8.83
CA GLN A 235 -5.20 -8.40 9.57
C GLN A 235 -4.66 -6.99 9.36
N SER A 236 -5.26 -6.21 8.46
CA SER A 236 -4.90 -4.81 8.25
C SER A 236 -5.08 -3.98 9.53
N TYR A 237 -4.28 -2.92 9.69
CA TYR A 237 -4.40 -2.02 10.84
C TYR A 237 -5.77 -1.36 10.90
N ALA A 238 -6.37 -1.09 9.74
CA ALA A 238 -7.70 -0.50 9.62
C ALA A 238 -8.75 -1.43 10.23
N TYR A 239 -8.75 -2.72 9.84
CA TYR A 239 -9.69 -3.71 10.39
C TYR A 239 -9.44 -3.93 11.88
N ARG A 240 -8.19 -4.13 12.29
CA ARG A 240 -7.81 -4.34 13.69
C ARG A 240 -8.19 -3.15 14.59
N SER A 241 -7.95 -1.92 14.13
CA SER A 241 -8.34 -0.70 14.87
C SER A 241 -9.85 -0.57 14.98
N TYR A 242 -10.59 -0.83 13.91
CA TYR A 242 -12.05 -0.85 13.92
C TYR A 242 -12.58 -1.91 14.89
N GLN A 243 -12.04 -3.12 14.84
CA GLN A 243 -12.45 -4.22 15.71
C GLN A 243 -12.18 -3.88 17.17
N SER A 244 -10.99 -3.40 17.51
CA SER A 244 -10.67 -2.97 18.87
C SER A 244 -11.56 -1.82 19.35
N PHE A 245 -11.90 -0.86 18.48
CA PHE A 245 -12.86 0.19 18.82
C PHE A 245 -14.25 -0.39 19.11
N ALA A 246 -14.74 -1.30 18.25
CA ALA A 246 -16.04 -1.91 18.40
C ALA A 246 -16.15 -2.76 19.68
N GLU A 247 -15.11 -3.52 20.01
CA GLU A 247 -15.02 -4.33 21.23
C GLU A 247 -14.93 -3.47 22.49
N HIS A 248 -14.20 -2.35 22.42
CA HIS A 248 -13.96 -1.50 23.59
C HIS A 248 -15.09 -0.49 23.86
N PHE A 249 -15.70 0.08 22.82
CA PHE A 249 -16.67 1.17 22.94
C PHE A 249 -18.08 0.85 22.41
N GLY A 250 -18.24 -0.17 21.56
CA GLY A 250 -19.53 -0.54 21.00
C GLY A 250 -20.42 -1.35 21.95
N THR A 251 -21.69 -1.50 21.59
CA THR A 251 -22.67 -2.31 22.34
C THR A 251 -23.20 -3.49 21.51
N GLY A 252 -22.42 -3.96 20.54
CA GLY A 252 -22.79 -5.05 19.63
C GLY A 252 -22.44 -4.72 18.18
N LYS A 253 -23.45 -4.49 17.35
CA LYS A 253 -23.30 -4.29 15.89
C LYS A 253 -23.46 -2.83 15.44
N ASN A 254 -23.33 -1.88 16.36
CA ASN A 254 -23.53 -0.46 16.10
C ASN A 254 -22.26 0.25 15.59
N VAL A 255 -21.14 -0.45 15.45
CA VAL A 255 -19.93 0.11 14.86
C VAL A 255 -19.75 -0.47 13.46
N HIS A 256 -19.56 0.39 12.48
CA HIS A 256 -19.45 0.06 11.06
C HIS A 256 -18.06 0.40 10.52
N PHE A 257 -17.63 -0.31 9.49
CA PHE A 257 -16.28 -0.25 8.95
C PHE A 257 -16.27 0.16 7.48
N VAL A 258 -15.39 1.09 7.13
CA VAL A 258 -15.06 1.44 5.73
C VAL A 258 -13.55 1.47 5.56
N LYS A 259 -13.01 0.59 4.72
CA LYS A 259 -11.59 0.61 4.33
C LYS A 259 -11.48 0.98 2.86
N ALA A 260 -10.90 2.14 2.62
CA ALA A 260 -10.75 2.76 1.32
C ALA A 260 -9.28 3.04 1.00
N GLY A 261 -8.43 2.02 1.10
CA GLY A 261 -7.01 2.11 0.71
C GLY A 261 -6.81 1.76 -0.78
N VAL A 262 -5.98 2.53 -1.48
CA VAL A 262 -5.59 2.23 -2.87
C VAL A 262 -4.06 2.26 -2.98
N GLY A 263 -3.45 1.13 -3.31
CA GLY A 263 -2.00 0.99 -3.33
C GLY A 263 -1.30 1.91 -4.33
N GLY A 264 -0.18 2.51 -3.92
CA GLY A 264 0.65 3.37 -4.77
C GLY A 264 0.17 4.81 -4.95
N THR A 265 -0.97 5.18 -4.37
CA THR A 265 -1.62 6.46 -4.72
C THR A 265 -1.44 7.56 -3.66
N PRO A 266 -1.20 8.82 -4.06
CA PRO A 266 -1.10 9.95 -3.15
C PRO A 266 -2.49 10.48 -2.73
N SER A 267 -2.50 11.44 -1.81
CA SER A 267 -3.68 12.13 -1.30
C SER A 267 -4.46 12.89 -2.39
N GLU A 268 -3.82 13.28 -3.50
CA GLU A 268 -4.49 13.82 -4.70
C GLU A 268 -5.58 12.86 -5.20
N LEU A 269 -5.26 11.58 -5.41
CA LEU A 269 -6.26 10.60 -5.82
C LEU A 269 -7.25 10.31 -4.68
N GLY A 270 -6.76 10.27 -3.43
CA GLY A 270 -7.59 10.12 -2.23
C GLY A 270 -8.72 11.15 -2.16
N MET A 271 -8.38 12.41 -2.42
CA MET A 271 -9.32 13.53 -2.50
C MET A 271 -10.34 13.34 -3.61
N LEU A 272 -9.90 12.93 -4.81
CA LEU A 272 -10.76 12.72 -5.97
C LEU A 272 -11.75 11.55 -5.79
N ARG A 273 -11.37 10.52 -5.03
CA ARG A 273 -12.21 9.33 -4.81
C ARG A 273 -12.95 9.31 -3.47
N PHE A 274 -12.80 10.34 -2.63
CA PHE A 274 -13.36 10.35 -1.28
C PHE A 274 -14.88 10.10 -1.26
N ASP A 275 -15.65 10.83 -2.07
CA ASP A 275 -17.11 10.66 -2.13
C ASP A 275 -17.51 9.23 -2.57
N ARG A 276 -16.81 8.68 -3.56
CA ARG A 276 -17.08 7.33 -4.10
C ARG A 276 -16.68 6.24 -3.11
N ASP A 277 -15.50 6.34 -2.52
CA ASP A 277 -14.89 5.24 -1.78
C ASP A 277 -15.19 5.27 -0.29
N VAL A 278 -15.35 6.46 0.30
CA VAL A 278 -15.65 6.62 1.72
C VAL A 278 -17.13 6.87 1.93
N LEU A 279 -17.70 7.87 1.24
CA LEU A 279 -19.11 8.22 1.40
C LEU A 279 -20.05 7.30 0.61
N ARG A 280 -19.51 6.44 -0.27
CA ARG A 280 -20.28 5.54 -1.13
C ARG A 280 -21.37 6.29 -1.90
N ASP A 281 -20.97 7.38 -2.56
CA ASP A 281 -21.87 8.29 -3.28
C ASP A 281 -23.00 8.85 -2.37
N GLY A 282 -22.69 9.07 -1.09
CA GLY A 282 -23.59 9.67 -0.09
C GLY A 282 -24.43 8.68 0.72
N THR A 283 -24.29 7.37 0.52
CA THR A 283 -25.01 6.36 1.32
C THR A 283 -24.35 6.05 2.66
N VAL A 284 -23.10 6.49 2.87
CA VAL A 284 -22.34 6.29 4.11
C VAL A 284 -21.95 7.63 4.72
N LYS A 285 -22.07 7.75 6.04
CA LYS A 285 -21.68 8.91 6.84
C LYS A 285 -20.68 8.48 7.91
N PRO A 286 -19.36 8.61 7.69
CA PRO A 286 -18.36 8.32 8.71
C PRO A 286 -18.48 9.28 9.89
N ASP A 287 -18.28 8.78 11.11
CA ASP A 287 -18.13 9.59 12.32
C ASP A 287 -16.66 9.85 12.63
N ILE A 288 -15.77 8.94 12.22
CA ILE A 288 -14.32 9.05 12.34
C ILE A 288 -13.70 8.72 10.98
N VAL A 289 -12.79 9.56 10.51
CA VAL A 289 -11.98 9.30 9.31
C VAL A 289 -10.49 9.33 9.66
N VAL A 290 -9.80 8.21 9.48
CA VAL A 290 -8.34 8.12 9.58
C VAL A 290 -7.73 8.36 8.20
N VAL A 291 -6.85 9.36 8.10
CA VAL A 291 -6.17 9.76 6.86
C VAL A 291 -4.70 9.35 6.93
N GLU A 292 -4.25 8.50 6.01
CA GLU A 292 -2.89 7.95 5.99
C GLU A 292 -2.27 8.04 4.58
N PHE A 293 -1.42 9.05 4.37
CA PHE A 293 -0.70 9.23 3.08
C PHE A 293 0.78 9.62 3.26
N ALA A 294 1.31 9.50 4.47
CA ALA A 294 2.63 10.04 4.84
C ALA A 294 3.79 9.44 4.05
N VAL A 295 3.60 8.25 3.49
CA VAL A 295 4.62 7.55 2.71
C VAL A 295 4.31 7.54 1.21
N ASN A 296 3.14 8.03 0.80
CA ASN A 296 2.71 8.07 -0.60
C ASN A 296 2.75 9.47 -1.21
N ASP A 297 2.56 10.51 -0.39
CA ASP A 297 2.44 11.89 -0.86
C ASP A 297 3.70 12.47 -1.49
N GLU A 298 4.82 11.74 -1.57
CA GLU A 298 5.91 12.20 -2.43
C GLU A 298 5.47 12.30 -3.90
N GLY A 299 4.50 11.46 -4.28
CA GLY A 299 3.80 11.52 -5.57
C GLY A 299 2.74 12.60 -5.70
N ASP A 300 2.36 13.32 -4.62
CA ASP A 300 1.50 14.51 -4.71
C ASP A 300 2.32 15.66 -5.32
N GLU A 301 1.97 16.06 -6.55
CA GLU A 301 2.66 17.15 -7.24
C GLU A 301 2.34 18.51 -6.63
N THR A 302 1.17 18.67 -5.98
CA THR A 302 0.79 19.89 -5.27
C THR A 302 1.51 20.08 -3.92
N LYS A 303 2.33 19.10 -3.51
CA LYS A 303 3.17 19.13 -2.30
C LYS A 303 2.38 19.47 -1.02
N GLY A 304 1.24 18.82 -0.84
CA GLY A 304 0.41 18.85 0.37
C GLY A 304 -0.85 19.72 0.26
N VAL A 305 -1.04 20.48 -0.81
CA VAL A 305 -2.28 21.27 -1.02
C VAL A 305 -3.47 20.34 -1.14
N CYS A 306 -3.37 19.26 -1.92
CA CYS A 306 -4.42 18.24 -2.02
C CYS A 306 -4.63 17.47 -0.71
N TYR A 307 -3.58 17.19 0.05
CA TYR A 307 -3.70 16.58 1.38
C TYR A 307 -4.54 17.45 2.33
N GLU A 308 -4.25 18.75 2.41
CA GLU A 308 -5.06 19.70 3.19
C GLU A 308 -6.49 19.80 2.64
N SER A 309 -6.67 19.84 1.32
CA SER A 309 -8.01 19.86 0.70
C SER A 309 -8.85 18.65 1.05
N LEU A 310 -8.27 17.45 1.07
CA LEU A 310 -8.94 16.24 1.56
C LEU A 310 -9.35 16.38 3.03
N VAL A 311 -8.44 16.82 3.90
CA VAL A 311 -8.73 17.00 5.33
C VAL A 311 -9.85 18.02 5.54
N ARG A 312 -9.78 19.18 4.89
CA ARG A 312 -10.81 20.22 4.97
C ARG A 312 -12.15 19.75 4.41
N LYS A 313 -12.15 19.01 3.29
CA LYS A 313 -13.36 18.39 2.71
C LYS A 313 -14.05 17.47 3.72
N ILE A 314 -13.29 16.68 4.47
CA ILE A 314 -13.85 15.81 5.53
C ILE A 314 -14.41 16.63 6.69
N LEU A 315 -13.63 17.59 7.21
CA LEU A 315 -14.02 18.40 8.36
C LEU A 315 -15.27 19.25 8.09
N ALA A 316 -15.47 19.69 6.83
CA ALA A 316 -16.61 20.49 6.39
C ALA A 316 -17.89 19.68 6.12
N LEU A 317 -17.88 18.35 6.31
CA LEU A 317 -19.08 17.54 6.11
C LEU A 317 -20.19 17.93 7.10
N PRO A 318 -21.48 17.94 6.68
CA PRO A 318 -22.58 18.47 7.50
C PRO A 318 -22.85 17.77 8.84
N TRP A 319 -22.28 16.57 9.06
CA TRP A 319 -22.41 15.81 10.30
C TRP A 319 -21.12 15.82 11.15
N HIS A 320 -20.16 16.67 10.79
CA HIS A 320 -18.97 16.98 11.60
C HIS A 320 -18.17 15.75 12.06
N PRO A 321 -17.64 14.93 11.14
CA PRO A 321 -16.81 13.78 11.51
C PRO A 321 -15.51 14.23 12.18
N ALA A 322 -14.97 13.36 13.03
CA ALA A 322 -13.60 13.46 13.53
C ALA A 322 -12.61 13.08 12.42
N VAL A 323 -11.48 13.79 12.35
CA VAL A 323 -10.36 13.45 11.47
C VAL A 323 -9.14 13.12 12.32
N VAL A 324 -8.47 12.02 11.99
CA VAL A 324 -7.23 11.61 12.65
C VAL A 324 -6.16 11.41 11.59
N LEU A 325 -5.02 12.08 11.74
CA LEU A 325 -3.90 11.94 10.81
C LEU A 325 -2.97 10.85 11.30
N LEU A 326 -2.74 9.83 10.46
CA LEU A 326 -1.86 8.71 10.75
C LEU A 326 -0.63 8.81 9.85
N PHE A 327 0.56 8.85 10.45
CA PHE A 327 1.82 8.87 9.72
C PHE A 327 2.50 7.50 9.79
N ALA A 328 2.32 6.70 8.72
CA ALA A 328 3.05 5.45 8.51
C ALA A 328 4.56 5.69 8.29
N VAL A 329 5.35 4.62 8.19
CA VAL A 329 6.80 4.67 8.05
C VAL A 329 7.32 3.51 7.22
N PHE A 330 8.31 3.76 6.35
CA PHE A 330 9.04 2.72 5.61
C PHE A 330 10.24 2.17 6.39
N ALA A 331 10.77 1.03 5.95
CA ALA A 331 11.83 0.30 6.65
C ALA A 331 13.16 1.07 6.81
N TYR A 332 13.36 2.12 6.01
CA TYR A 332 14.50 3.03 6.09
C TYR A 332 14.19 4.31 6.90
N ASP A 333 13.26 4.22 7.85
CA ASP A 333 12.90 5.25 8.83
C ASP A 333 12.35 6.55 8.19
N TRP A 334 11.72 6.44 7.02
CA TRP A 334 11.28 7.58 6.21
C TRP A 334 9.76 7.70 6.12
N ASN A 335 9.29 8.94 6.17
CA ASN A 335 7.93 9.39 5.86
C ASN A 335 7.93 10.93 5.69
N LEU A 336 6.76 11.49 5.40
CA LEU A 336 6.53 12.92 5.18
C LEU A 336 5.83 13.60 6.37
N GLN A 337 5.92 13.06 7.58
CA GLN A 337 5.22 13.63 8.74
C GLN A 337 5.63 15.09 8.98
N ASP A 338 6.91 15.45 8.79
CA ASP A 338 7.40 16.83 9.00
C ASP A 338 6.79 17.82 8.00
N ARG A 339 6.44 17.34 6.79
CA ARG A 339 5.78 18.15 5.76
C ARG A 339 4.29 18.30 6.01
N LEU A 340 3.63 17.23 6.47
CA LEU A 340 2.17 17.14 6.53
C LEU A 340 1.60 17.48 7.92
N ALA A 341 2.41 17.44 8.98
CA ALA A 341 1.97 17.72 10.35
C ALA A 341 1.41 19.13 10.53
N ILE A 342 1.86 20.11 9.73
CA ILE A 342 1.35 21.48 9.76
C ILE A 342 -0.17 21.54 9.55
N VAL A 343 -0.76 20.60 8.81
CA VAL A 343 -2.22 20.50 8.64
C VAL A 343 -2.89 20.13 9.96
N GLY A 344 -2.35 19.15 10.68
CA GLY A 344 -2.86 18.76 12.01
C GLY A 344 -2.61 19.82 13.07
N GLU A 345 -1.49 20.55 13.01
CA GLU A 345 -1.23 21.70 13.90
C GLU A 345 -2.22 22.84 13.65
N THR A 346 -2.51 23.15 12.37
CA THR A 346 -3.38 24.25 11.97
C THR A 346 -4.83 24.06 12.40
N TYR A 347 -5.35 22.85 12.25
CA TYR A 347 -6.72 22.48 12.61
C TYR A 347 -6.81 21.74 13.96
N GLU A 348 -5.72 21.77 14.74
CA GLU A 348 -5.57 21.09 16.03
C GLU A 348 -6.09 19.64 16.00
N LEU A 349 -5.76 18.88 14.96
CA LEU A 349 -6.23 17.50 14.79
C LEU A 349 -5.37 16.53 15.61
N PRO A 350 -5.95 15.40 16.05
CA PRO A 350 -5.18 14.29 16.55
C PRO A 350 -4.22 13.72 15.49
N MET A 351 -2.95 13.53 15.87
CA MET A 351 -1.89 13.02 15.02
C MET A 351 -1.17 11.84 15.67
N VAL A 352 -1.15 10.71 14.97
CA VAL A 352 -0.48 9.47 15.39
C VAL A 352 0.69 9.20 14.45
N SER A 353 1.92 9.13 14.98
CA SER A 353 3.12 8.80 14.22
C SER A 353 3.63 7.41 14.57
N ILE A 354 3.53 6.50 13.60
CA ILE A 354 4.10 5.16 13.73
C ILE A 354 5.62 5.24 13.76
N LYS A 355 6.22 6.16 12.99
CA LYS A 355 7.65 6.43 12.99
C LYS A 355 8.17 6.74 14.40
N ASN A 356 7.50 7.60 15.15
CA ASN A 356 7.90 7.98 16.51
C ASN A 356 7.83 6.79 17.49
N ALA A 357 6.86 5.90 17.30
CA ALA A 357 6.71 4.70 18.12
C ALA A 357 7.82 3.67 17.84
N VAL A 358 8.02 3.27 16.58
CA VAL A 358 8.79 2.05 16.27
C VAL A 358 10.25 2.30 15.92
N THR A 359 10.58 3.43 15.28
CA THR A 359 11.95 3.70 14.79
C THR A 359 13.02 3.64 15.88
N PRO A 360 12.78 4.14 17.11
CA PRO A 360 13.77 4.02 18.19
C PRO A 360 14.14 2.57 18.52
N GLN A 361 13.22 1.62 18.34
CA GLN A 361 13.46 0.20 18.65
C GLN A 361 14.48 -0.46 17.71
N PHE A 362 14.52 -0.01 16.47
CA PHE A 362 15.34 -0.63 15.43
C PHE A 362 16.85 -0.39 15.59
N ARG A 363 17.23 0.53 16.48
CA ARG A 363 18.62 0.83 16.82
C ARG A 363 19.07 0.15 18.11
N LEU A 364 18.14 -0.46 18.85
CA LEU A 364 18.42 -1.12 20.12
C LEU A 364 18.79 -2.58 19.90
N THR A 365 19.73 -3.06 20.70
CA THR A 365 19.94 -4.49 20.95
C THR A 365 18.93 -5.01 21.97
N ARG A 366 18.87 -6.34 22.13
CA ARG A 366 18.05 -6.96 23.19
C ARG A 366 18.50 -6.53 24.59
N GLU A 367 19.81 -6.44 24.82
CA GLU A 367 20.39 -6.01 26.09
C GLU A 367 20.04 -4.55 26.43
N GLU A 368 19.87 -3.71 25.40
CA GLU A 368 19.40 -2.33 25.52
C GLU A 368 17.86 -2.21 25.63
N GLY A 369 17.15 -3.34 25.72
CA GLY A 369 15.70 -3.37 25.94
C GLY A 369 14.85 -3.24 24.67
N ARG A 370 15.35 -3.67 23.50
CA ARG A 370 14.55 -3.71 22.27
C ARG A 370 13.25 -4.50 22.48
N VAL A 371 12.12 -3.88 22.15
CA VAL A 371 10.78 -4.49 22.16
C VAL A 371 10.48 -5.21 20.85
N LEU A 372 10.96 -4.67 19.73
CA LEU A 372 10.55 -5.08 18.38
C LEU A 372 11.70 -4.94 17.39
N SER A 373 11.92 -5.96 16.55
CA SER A 373 12.89 -5.89 15.44
C SER A 373 12.29 -5.30 14.16
N LYS A 374 13.14 -4.88 13.21
CA LYS A 374 12.68 -4.50 11.86
C LYS A 374 11.99 -5.67 11.16
N ASN A 375 12.53 -6.88 11.28
CA ASN A 375 11.93 -8.09 10.71
C ASN A 375 10.53 -8.37 11.27
N GLN A 376 10.30 -8.11 12.55
CA GLN A 376 8.97 -8.29 13.13
C GLN A 376 7.98 -7.22 12.68
N PHE A 377 8.40 -5.96 12.54
CA PHE A 377 7.50 -4.89 12.13
C PHE A 377 7.18 -4.92 10.63
N PHE A 378 8.19 -5.12 9.78
CA PHE A 378 8.08 -4.98 8.33
C PHE A 378 7.90 -6.32 7.63
N TYR A 379 6.93 -6.40 6.72
CA TYR A 379 6.78 -7.51 5.78
C TYR A 379 7.82 -7.42 4.66
N ASP A 380 7.92 -6.23 4.06
CA ASP A 380 8.91 -5.84 3.06
C ASP A 380 9.43 -4.42 3.38
N ILE A 381 10.19 -3.81 2.47
CA ILE A 381 10.74 -2.45 2.68
C ILE A 381 9.66 -1.37 2.91
N TYR A 382 8.45 -1.56 2.40
CA TYR A 382 7.36 -0.58 2.44
C TYR A 382 6.30 -0.93 3.49
N HIS A 383 5.96 -2.20 3.61
CA HIS A 383 4.71 -2.63 4.23
C HIS A 383 4.94 -3.27 5.59
N PRO A 384 4.07 -3.00 6.59
CA PRO A 384 4.10 -3.69 7.87
C PRO A 384 3.64 -5.14 7.74
N SER A 385 4.15 -6.01 8.62
CA SER A 385 3.65 -7.38 8.81
C SER A 385 2.32 -7.39 9.59
N ASN A 386 1.77 -8.56 9.88
CA ASN A 386 0.66 -8.71 10.83
C ASN A 386 0.96 -8.05 12.20
N MET A 387 2.18 -8.20 12.71
CA MET A 387 2.61 -7.55 13.95
C MET A 387 2.72 -6.03 13.77
N GLY A 388 3.26 -5.56 12.65
CA GLY A 388 3.30 -4.12 12.35
C GLY A 388 1.90 -3.50 12.26
N HIS A 389 0.96 -4.17 11.60
CA HIS A 389 -0.44 -3.75 11.54
C HIS A 389 -1.13 -3.76 12.91
N ARG A 390 -0.82 -4.73 13.78
CA ARG A 390 -1.28 -4.73 15.17
C ARG A 390 -0.76 -3.50 15.91
N ILE A 391 0.54 -3.21 15.84
CA ILE A 391 1.14 -2.03 16.49
C ILE A 391 0.50 -0.74 15.99
N MET A 392 0.25 -0.62 14.68
CA MET A 392 -0.46 0.54 14.13
C MET A 392 -1.87 0.69 14.70
N ALA A 393 -2.61 -0.41 14.88
CA ALA A 393 -3.92 -0.40 15.51
C ALA A 393 -3.84 -0.04 17.01
N ASP A 394 -2.84 -0.55 17.73
CA ASP A 394 -2.62 -0.25 19.15
C ASP A 394 -2.26 1.24 19.37
N CYS A 395 -1.50 1.85 18.44
CA CYS A 395 -1.24 3.29 18.44
C CYS A 395 -2.53 4.12 18.28
N LEU A 396 -3.45 3.69 17.41
CA LEU A 396 -4.77 4.33 17.29
C LEU A 396 -5.61 4.11 18.56
N MET A 397 -5.60 2.90 19.13
CA MET A 397 -6.31 2.61 20.38
C MET A 397 -5.81 3.48 21.54
N ASN A 398 -4.50 3.73 21.63
CA ASN A 398 -3.96 4.66 22.63
C ASN A 398 -4.59 6.06 22.48
N LEU A 399 -4.74 6.57 21.26
CA LEU A 399 -5.44 7.83 21.03
C LEU A 399 -6.93 7.75 21.41
N TRP A 400 -7.61 6.63 21.10
CA TRP A 400 -9.03 6.46 21.39
C TRP A 400 -9.29 6.48 22.90
N ASP A 401 -8.42 5.84 23.67
CA ASP A 401 -8.49 5.82 25.14
C ASP A 401 -8.32 7.23 25.73
N LYS A 402 -7.40 8.04 25.20
CA LYS A 402 -7.28 9.44 25.64
C LYS A 402 -8.53 10.26 25.28
N ALA A 403 -9.09 10.05 24.08
CA ALA A 403 -10.27 10.76 23.63
C ALA A 403 -11.53 10.38 24.43
N ALA A 404 -11.64 9.14 24.90
CA ALA A 404 -12.77 8.68 25.71
C ALA A 404 -12.93 9.42 27.04
N ALA A 405 -11.86 10.06 27.55
CA ALA A 405 -11.84 10.88 28.75
C ALA A 405 -11.73 12.39 28.45
N TYR A 406 -11.81 12.79 27.18
CA TYR A 406 -11.63 14.18 26.77
C TYR A 406 -12.91 15.01 26.99
N GLU A 407 -12.77 16.08 27.75
CA GLU A 407 -13.82 17.08 27.99
C GLU A 407 -13.38 18.40 27.37
N GLY A 408 -13.80 18.64 26.13
CA GLY A 408 -13.50 19.86 25.39
C GLY A 408 -14.58 20.19 24.36
N THR A 409 -14.53 21.40 23.83
CA THR A 409 -15.50 21.93 22.88
C THR A 409 -14.97 21.86 21.45
N ASP A 410 -15.87 21.66 20.49
CA ASP A 410 -15.53 21.70 19.07
C ASP A 410 -15.33 23.16 18.62
N HIS A 411 -14.19 23.44 18.00
CA HIS A 411 -13.80 24.73 17.43
C HIS A 411 -13.42 24.61 15.95
N THR A 412 -13.64 23.44 15.34
CA THR A 412 -13.16 23.11 14.00
C THR A 412 -13.67 24.09 12.94
N ASP A 413 -14.94 24.48 13.00
CA ASP A 413 -15.55 25.35 11.98
C ASP A 413 -14.92 26.76 12.00
N GLU A 414 -14.61 27.29 13.19
CA GLU A 414 -13.88 28.57 13.33
C GLU A 414 -12.49 28.49 12.67
N TRP A 415 -11.82 27.35 12.76
CA TRP A 415 -10.51 27.13 12.12
C TRP A 415 -10.63 26.95 10.61
N LEU A 416 -11.64 26.25 10.13
CA LEU A 416 -11.88 26.09 8.69
C LEU A 416 -12.11 27.43 8.00
N ASP A 417 -12.82 28.35 8.66
CA ASP A 417 -13.14 29.68 8.15
C ASP A 417 -11.93 30.64 8.17
N SER A 418 -11.04 30.49 9.17
CA SER A 418 -9.98 31.48 9.43
C SER A 418 -8.56 31.03 9.09
N ARG A 419 -8.32 29.72 8.90
CA ARG A 419 -6.97 29.14 8.78
C ARG A 419 -6.77 28.34 7.50
N ILE A 420 -5.57 28.43 6.95
CA ILE A 420 -5.05 27.61 5.85
C ILE A 420 -3.62 27.23 6.22
N ALA A 421 -3.30 25.93 6.19
CA ALA A 421 -2.01 25.40 6.60
C ALA A 421 -0.94 25.58 5.53
N ILE A 422 -1.27 25.25 4.28
CA ILE A 422 -0.34 25.16 3.16
C ILE A 422 -0.73 26.18 2.09
N ARG A 423 0.27 26.98 1.70
CA ARG A 423 0.23 27.91 0.57
C ARG A 423 1.54 27.80 -0.17
N ASN A 424 1.48 27.38 -1.43
CA ASN A 424 2.66 27.21 -2.27
C ASN A 424 2.32 27.57 -3.72
N GLN A 425 3.23 27.27 -4.66
CA GLN A 425 3.06 27.60 -6.08
C GLN A 425 1.87 26.89 -6.75
N TRP A 426 1.33 25.84 -6.15
CA TRP A 426 0.20 25.04 -6.66
C TRP A 426 -1.15 25.51 -6.12
N GLY A 427 -1.15 26.46 -5.19
CA GLY A 427 -2.37 27.04 -4.61
C GLY A 427 -2.33 27.06 -3.08
N LYS A 428 -3.52 27.06 -2.49
CA LYS A 428 -3.77 26.99 -1.04
C LYS A 428 -4.60 25.75 -0.71
N GLY A 429 -4.42 25.19 0.48
CA GLY A 429 -5.07 23.93 0.83
C GLY A 429 -6.59 23.89 0.84
N SER A 430 -7.30 25.01 0.68
CA SER A 430 -8.75 25.03 0.44
C SER A 430 -9.15 24.97 -1.05
N ASP A 431 -8.19 24.99 -1.98
CA ASP A 431 -8.49 25.13 -3.40
C ASP A 431 -9.23 23.93 -4.00
N PHE A 432 -9.08 22.74 -3.42
CA PHE A 432 -9.70 21.52 -3.97
C PHE A 432 -10.68 20.84 -3.02
N GLU A 433 -11.05 21.47 -1.89
CA GLU A 433 -11.94 20.88 -0.88
C GLU A 433 -13.36 20.57 -1.40
N GLN A 434 -13.79 21.24 -2.48
CA GLN A 434 -15.09 21.03 -3.13
C GLN A 434 -15.01 20.18 -4.41
N VAL A 435 -13.86 19.55 -4.68
CA VAL A 435 -13.66 18.77 -5.89
C VAL A 435 -14.70 17.66 -6.03
N LYS A 436 -15.10 17.41 -7.28
CA LYS A 436 -16.03 16.36 -7.69
C LYS A 436 -15.38 15.44 -8.70
N LEU A 437 -15.67 14.15 -8.57
CA LEU A 437 -15.31 13.15 -9.57
C LEU A 437 -16.27 13.24 -10.77
N LEU A 438 -15.71 13.24 -11.97
CA LEU A 438 -16.41 13.06 -13.23
C LEU A 438 -15.91 11.76 -13.88
N ASP A 439 -16.82 10.84 -14.13
CA ASP A 439 -16.57 9.59 -14.85
C ASP A 439 -17.72 9.30 -15.83
N ARG A 440 -17.66 8.19 -16.55
CA ARG A 440 -18.66 7.82 -17.55
C ARG A 440 -20.01 7.38 -16.96
N LYS A 441 -20.11 7.18 -15.63
CA LYS A 441 -21.32 6.68 -14.97
C LYS A 441 -22.48 7.66 -15.17
N GLN A 442 -22.19 8.94 -14.97
CA GLN A 442 -23.17 10.00 -15.10
C GLN A 442 -22.47 11.32 -15.43
N ILE A 443 -22.81 11.89 -16.58
CA ILE A 443 -22.32 13.21 -16.98
C ILE A 443 -23.23 14.28 -16.38
N PRO A 444 -22.72 15.18 -15.50
CA PRO A 444 -23.49 16.27 -14.93
C PRO A 444 -24.07 17.21 -15.99
N GLN A 445 -25.20 17.84 -15.67
CA GLN A 445 -25.77 18.88 -16.51
C GLN A 445 -24.78 20.05 -16.70
N GLY A 446 -24.60 20.50 -17.93
CA GLY A 446 -23.66 21.57 -18.29
C GLY A 446 -22.29 21.08 -18.75
N ILE A 447 -22.00 19.79 -18.64
CA ILE A 447 -20.81 19.17 -19.23
C ILE A 447 -21.20 18.46 -20.52
N SER A 448 -20.45 18.70 -21.60
CA SER A 448 -20.63 18.00 -22.88
C SER A 448 -19.36 17.28 -23.28
N ILE A 449 -19.48 16.02 -23.69
CA ILE A 449 -18.34 15.16 -24.05
C ILE A 449 -18.61 14.56 -25.42
N SER A 450 -17.61 14.67 -26.30
CA SER A 450 -17.48 13.89 -27.53
C SER A 450 -16.32 12.93 -27.35
N CYS A 451 -16.59 11.62 -27.33
CA CYS A 451 -15.58 10.64 -26.97
C CYS A 451 -14.48 10.45 -28.03
N GLY A 452 -14.72 10.81 -29.29
CA GLY A 452 -13.82 10.45 -30.39
C GLY A 452 -13.54 8.95 -30.39
N ALA A 453 -12.25 8.57 -30.50
CA ALA A 453 -11.80 7.18 -30.46
C ALA A 453 -11.84 6.54 -29.05
N TYR A 454 -12.21 7.29 -28.00
CA TYR A 454 -12.26 6.82 -26.61
C TYR A 454 -13.65 6.31 -26.22
N ASP A 455 -14.30 5.57 -27.12
CA ASP A 455 -15.69 5.12 -26.98
C ASP A 455 -15.83 3.77 -26.25
N SER A 456 -14.72 3.09 -25.96
CA SER A 456 -14.68 1.77 -25.33
C SER A 456 -14.51 1.86 -23.81
N ILE A 457 -14.55 0.72 -23.12
CA ILE A 457 -14.34 0.61 -21.66
C ILE A 457 -13.16 -0.32 -21.41
N ASP A 458 -12.17 0.17 -20.68
CA ASP A 458 -11.04 -0.62 -20.21
C ASP A 458 -11.45 -1.46 -19.00
N THR A 459 -11.15 -2.76 -19.03
CA THR A 459 -11.39 -3.70 -17.93
C THR A 459 -10.11 -4.15 -17.23
N ASP A 460 -8.94 -3.84 -17.80
CA ASP A 460 -7.65 -4.07 -17.15
C ASP A 460 -7.34 -2.89 -16.21
N LEU A 461 -7.97 -2.90 -15.05
CA LEU A 461 -7.93 -1.81 -14.09
C LEU A 461 -7.17 -2.21 -12.83
N GLN A 462 -6.65 -1.22 -12.11
CA GLN A 462 -6.15 -1.45 -10.77
C GLN A 462 -7.30 -1.99 -9.89
N ARG A 463 -7.06 -3.09 -9.19
CA ARG A 463 -8.06 -3.71 -8.29
C ARG A 463 -7.51 -3.75 -6.88
N VAL A 464 -8.34 -3.44 -5.89
CA VAL A 464 -7.93 -3.36 -4.48
C VAL A 464 -8.97 -3.95 -3.53
N GLU A 465 -8.50 -4.59 -2.46
CA GLU A 465 -9.31 -5.16 -1.39
C GLU A 465 -9.88 -4.04 -0.50
N MET A 466 -11.19 -3.80 -0.64
CA MET A 466 -11.93 -2.78 0.12
C MET A 466 -12.71 -3.42 1.26
N ASP A 467 -12.92 -2.68 2.34
CA ASP A 467 -13.69 -3.13 3.51
C ASP A 467 -13.11 -4.45 4.09
N ASP A 468 -13.95 -5.38 4.55
CA ASP A 468 -13.56 -6.68 5.09
C ASP A 468 -13.56 -7.80 4.02
N ARG A 469 -13.27 -7.46 2.75
CA ARG A 469 -13.36 -8.39 1.61
C ARG A 469 -12.01 -8.72 1.00
N LEU A 470 -11.81 -10.01 0.69
CA LEU A 470 -10.67 -10.52 -0.08
C LEU A 470 -10.77 -10.30 -1.59
N GLU A 471 -11.99 -10.19 -2.14
CA GLU A 471 -12.16 -10.00 -3.59
C GLU A 471 -11.88 -8.53 -3.94
N PRO A 472 -10.88 -8.25 -4.80
CA PRO A 472 -10.49 -6.88 -5.07
C PRO A 472 -11.48 -6.20 -6.03
N VAL A 473 -11.78 -4.93 -5.75
CA VAL A 473 -12.71 -4.09 -6.51
C VAL A 473 -11.93 -3.26 -7.52
N ALA A 474 -12.37 -3.29 -8.78
CA ALA A 474 -11.79 -2.46 -9.85
C ALA A 474 -11.98 -0.96 -9.55
N GLN A 475 -10.91 -0.20 -9.67
CA GLN A 475 -10.87 1.24 -9.47
C GLN A 475 -11.19 1.94 -10.79
N PHE A 476 -12.11 2.93 -10.75
CA PHE A 476 -12.54 3.71 -11.90
C PHE A 476 -13.06 2.87 -13.10
N PRO A 477 -14.08 2.01 -12.89
CA PRO A 477 -14.63 1.16 -13.94
C PRO A 477 -15.41 1.93 -15.01
N ASN A 478 -15.84 3.16 -14.73
CA ASN A 478 -16.61 3.98 -15.66
C ASN A 478 -15.66 4.90 -16.44
N ASN A 479 -14.74 4.32 -17.20
CA ASN A 479 -13.69 5.05 -17.92
C ASN A 479 -14.02 5.27 -19.41
N TRP A 480 -13.16 6.06 -20.05
CA TRP A 480 -13.09 6.18 -21.52
C TRP A 480 -11.79 5.57 -22.00
N TYR A 481 -11.90 4.64 -22.94
CA TYR A 481 -10.77 3.87 -23.42
C TYR A 481 -10.69 3.92 -24.93
N LYS A 482 -9.49 4.23 -25.42
CA LYS A 482 -9.14 4.11 -26.83
C LYS A 482 -8.57 2.73 -27.09
N GLU A 483 -9.41 1.86 -27.67
CA GLU A 483 -8.98 0.53 -28.11
C GLU A 483 -8.55 0.51 -29.59
N SER A 484 -9.20 1.35 -30.41
CA SER A 484 -9.01 1.37 -31.86
C SER A 484 -7.72 2.08 -32.27
N THR A 485 -7.28 1.83 -33.51
CA THR A 485 -6.18 2.54 -34.15
C THR A 485 -6.59 3.90 -34.72
N GLU A 486 -7.87 4.27 -34.64
CA GLU A 486 -8.36 5.60 -35.02
C GLU A 486 -7.80 6.65 -34.06
N ASN A 487 -7.62 7.89 -34.51
CA ASN A 487 -7.00 8.95 -33.71
C ASN A 487 -7.95 10.13 -33.45
N ASP A 488 -9.26 9.85 -33.41
CA ASP A 488 -10.27 10.85 -33.12
C ASP A 488 -10.14 11.33 -31.66
N THR A 489 -10.19 12.65 -31.49
CA THR A 489 -9.89 13.34 -30.24
C THR A 489 -11.04 13.21 -29.23
N PHE A 490 -10.71 12.99 -27.96
CA PHE A 490 -11.66 13.19 -26.86
C PHE A 490 -11.81 14.69 -26.60
N VAL A 491 -13.03 15.21 -26.63
CA VAL A 491 -13.32 16.63 -26.39
C VAL A 491 -14.36 16.78 -25.30
N MET A 492 -14.05 17.56 -24.26
CA MET A 492 -14.95 17.90 -23.18
C MET A 492 -15.10 19.41 -23.05
N LYS A 493 -16.33 19.91 -22.95
CA LYS A 493 -16.61 21.27 -22.50
C LYS A 493 -17.14 21.24 -21.07
N ILE A 494 -16.51 22.03 -20.20
CA ILE A 494 -16.79 22.08 -18.77
C ILE A 494 -16.57 23.49 -18.23
N THR A 495 -17.38 23.91 -17.27
CA THR A 495 -17.12 25.12 -16.47
C THR A 495 -16.53 24.73 -15.13
N CYS A 496 -15.26 25.03 -14.90
CA CYS A 496 -14.57 24.77 -13.64
C CYS A 496 -13.39 25.72 -13.47
N ARG A 497 -12.88 25.86 -12.24
CA ARG A 497 -11.64 26.64 -11.99
C ARG A 497 -10.40 25.76 -11.90
N ALA A 498 -10.57 24.47 -11.67
CA ALA A 498 -9.48 23.50 -11.62
C ALA A 498 -9.92 22.20 -12.26
N LEU A 499 -8.98 21.49 -12.87
CA LEU A 499 -9.20 20.21 -13.50
C LEU A 499 -8.03 19.27 -13.27
N PHE A 500 -8.34 18.06 -12.82
CA PHE A 500 -7.44 16.92 -12.76
C PHE A 500 -7.84 15.91 -13.83
N LEU A 501 -6.85 15.31 -14.51
CA LEU A 501 -6.99 14.09 -15.30
C LEU A 501 -6.62 12.91 -14.40
N ILE A 502 -7.40 11.83 -14.45
CA ILE A 502 -7.01 10.54 -13.88
C ILE A 502 -6.71 9.62 -15.07
N ASN A 503 -5.43 9.33 -15.32
CA ASN A 503 -5.01 8.39 -16.37
C ASN A 503 -4.64 7.03 -15.78
N LYS A 504 -4.68 5.99 -16.61
CA LYS A 504 -4.17 4.66 -16.25
C LYS A 504 -2.70 4.56 -16.64
N ASP A 505 -1.86 4.10 -15.72
CA ASP A 505 -0.55 3.58 -16.05
C ASP A 505 -0.64 2.10 -16.47
N SER A 506 0.28 1.62 -17.28
CA SER A 506 0.37 0.22 -17.68
C SER A 506 1.80 -0.16 -18.04
N ALA A 507 2.14 -1.44 -17.86
CA ALA A 507 3.37 -2.03 -18.36
C ALA A 507 3.28 -2.45 -19.84
N ALA A 508 2.08 -2.43 -20.41
CA ALA A 508 1.82 -2.95 -21.74
C ALA A 508 2.53 -2.13 -22.82
N ILE A 509 3.08 -2.80 -23.83
CA ILE A 509 3.83 -2.12 -24.91
C ILE A 509 2.94 -1.40 -25.93
N ASP A 510 1.64 -1.73 -25.95
CA ASP A 510 0.66 -1.22 -26.90
C ASP A 510 -0.13 -0.01 -26.37
N VAL A 511 0.21 0.50 -25.18
CA VAL A 511 -0.29 1.79 -24.68
C VAL A 511 0.64 2.94 -25.07
N GLY A 512 0.08 4.13 -25.29
CA GLY A 512 0.80 5.31 -25.79
C GLY A 512 0.56 6.54 -24.95
N LYS A 513 1.31 7.61 -25.23
CA LYS A 513 1.17 8.89 -24.53
C LYS A 513 0.01 9.69 -25.12
N ALA A 514 -0.63 10.51 -24.28
CA ALA A 514 -1.66 11.44 -24.73
C ALA A 514 -1.36 12.87 -24.28
N ASP A 515 -1.46 13.82 -25.21
CA ASP A 515 -1.31 15.24 -24.98
C ASP A 515 -2.66 15.86 -24.60
N VAL A 516 -2.64 16.67 -23.53
CA VAL A 516 -3.81 17.37 -23.01
C VAL A 516 -3.73 18.84 -23.37
N TYR A 517 -4.78 19.34 -24.01
CA TYR A 517 -4.95 20.75 -24.38
C TYR A 517 -6.16 21.34 -23.66
N VAL A 518 -6.05 22.62 -23.30
CA VAL A 518 -7.16 23.42 -22.75
C VAL A 518 -7.23 24.71 -23.54
N ASP A 519 -8.38 24.97 -24.15
CA ASP A 519 -8.62 26.13 -25.02
C ASP A 519 -7.57 26.27 -26.14
N GLY A 520 -7.20 25.14 -26.74
CA GLY A 520 -6.20 25.02 -27.79
C GLY A 520 -4.74 25.15 -27.32
N LYS A 521 -4.49 25.33 -26.02
CA LYS A 521 -3.13 25.43 -25.44
C LYS A 521 -2.71 24.11 -24.80
N TYR A 522 -1.53 23.63 -25.16
CA TYR A 522 -0.92 22.45 -24.54
C TYR A 522 -0.70 22.67 -23.04
N LYS A 523 -1.03 21.66 -22.23
CA LYS A 523 -0.84 21.66 -20.77
C LYS A 523 0.17 20.62 -20.32
N LEU A 524 -0.04 19.36 -20.68
CA LEU A 524 0.82 18.24 -20.27
C LEU A 524 0.70 17.05 -21.23
N THR A 525 1.64 16.12 -21.11
CA THR A 525 1.57 14.78 -21.72
C THR A 525 1.37 13.75 -20.61
N ALA A 526 0.29 12.98 -20.68
CA ALA A 526 0.05 11.83 -19.82
C ALA A 526 0.76 10.60 -20.41
N ASP A 527 1.74 10.07 -19.68
CA ASP A 527 2.54 8.91 -20.10
C ASP A 527 2.19 7.69 -19.24
N PRO A 528 1.54 6.65 -19.80
CA PRO A 528 1.10 5.49 -19.02
C PRO A 528 2.26 4.61 -18.53
N HIS A 529 3.51 4.85 -18.96
CA HIS A 529 4.64 4.01 -18.55
C HIS A 529 5.35 4.53 -17.29
N LYS A 530 4.85 5.59 -16.64
CA LYS A 530 5.49 6.24 -15.49
C LYS A 530 5.76 5.27 -14.34
N ASN A 531 4.76 4.45 -13.98
CA ASN A 531 4.87 3.49 -12.88
C ASN A 531 5.20 2.07 -13.33
N GLY A 532 4.92 1.71 -14.60
CA GLY A 532 5.27 0.40 -15.16
C GLY A 532 4.42 -0.76 -14.67
N TRP A 533 3.22 -0.51 -14.14
CA TRP A 533 2.18 -1.49 -13.80
C TRP A 533 0.81 -0.82 -13.81
N THR A 534 -0.28 -1.61 -13.77
CA THR A 534 -1.66 -1.09 -13.82
C THR A 534 -2.00 -0.25 -12.58
N HIS A 535 -1.93 1.08 -12.71
CA HIS A 535 -2.02 2.02 -11.59
C HIS A 535 -2.85 3.26 -11.95
N CYS A 536 -3.56 3.83 -10.97
CA CYS A 536 -4.36 5.05 -11.15
C CYS A 536 -3.51 6.30 -10.86
N ASN A 537 -3.33 7.16 -11.86
CA ASN A 537 -2.46 8.33 -11.76
C ASN A 537 -3.25 9.65 -11.90
N PRO A 538 -3.37 10.48 -10.84
CA PRO A 538 -3.92 11.82 -10.95
C PRO A 538 -2.87 12.80 -11.50
N LEU A 539 -3.31 13.76 -12.31
CA LEU A 539 -2.50 14.86 -12.86
C LEU A 539 -3.30 16.16 -12.86
N LEU A 540 -2.77 17.23 -12.29
CA LEU A 540 -3.36 18.58 -12.36
C LEU A 540 -3.15 19.16 -13.76
N VAL A 541 -4.24 19.37 -14.49
CA VAL A 541 -4.22 19.97 -15.82
C VAL A 541 -4.13 21.49 -15.73
N PHE A 542 -4.92 22.09 -14.83
CA PHE A 542 -4.86 23.52 -14.50
C PHE A 542 -5.54 23.81 -13.15
N SER A 543 -5.19 24.95 -12.56
CA SER A 543 -5.83 25.55 -11.41
C SER A 543 -5.80 27.07 -11.55
N GLU A 544 -6.97 27.71 -11.53
CA GLU A 544 -7.22 29.11 -11.81
C GLU A 544 -8.08 29.74 -10.69
N GLU A 545 -8.10 31.08 -10.63
CA GLU A 545 -8.81 31.79 -9.56
C GLU A 545 -10.34 31.73 -9.69
N GLN A 546 -10.85 31.74 -10.91
CA GLN A 546 -12.28 31.79 -11.23
C GLN A 546 -12.66 30.62 -12.12
N ALA A 547 -13.91 30.19 -12.03
CA ALA A 547 -14.43 29.16 -12.91
C ALA A 547 -14.82 29.77 -14.25
N GLU A 548 -14.24 29.25 -15.33
CA GLU A 548 -14.54 29.64 -16.71
C GLU A 548 -14.96 28.42 -17.52
N GLU A 549 -15.61 28.64 -18.67
CA GLU A 549 -15.89 27.56 -19.62
C GLU A 549 -14.61 27.23 -20.39
N HIS A 550 -14.18 25.98 -20.33
CA HIS A 550 -13.02 25.47 -21.02
C HIS A 550 -13.40 24.38 -22.02
N THR A 551 -12.67 24.32 -23.14
CA THR A 551 -12.65 23.16 -24.04
C THR A 551 -11.38 22.36 -23.80
N VAL A 552 -11.53 21.16 -23.25
CA VAL A 552 -10.45 20.21 -22.97
C VAL A 552 -10.38 19.18 -24.09
N GLU A 553 -9.18 18.98 -24.64
CA GLU A 553 -8.93 18.02 -25.71
C GLU A 553 -7.83 17.05 -25.31
N ILE A 554 -8.07 15.74 -25.45
CA ILE A 554 -7.08 14.69 -25.22
C ILE A 554 -6.81 13.97 -26.53
N ARG A 555 -5.57 14.07 -27.00
CA ARG A 555 -5.10 13.58 -28.29
C ARG A 555 -3.94 12.63 -28.05
N MET A 556 -3.82 11.56 -28.84
CA MET A 556 -2.58 10.76 -28.78
C MET A 556 -1.41 11.63 -29.21
N ALA A 557 -0.28 11.48 -28.51
CA ALA A 557 0.95 12.20 -28.82
C ALA A 557 1.53 11.72 -30.16
N ALA A 558 2.37 12.56 -30.76
CA ALA A 558 3.02 12.24 -32.04
C ALA A 558 3.83 10.93 -31.95
N GLY A 559 3.53 9.98 -32.84
CA GLY A 559 4.14 8.64 -32.88
C GLY A 559 3.40 7.57 -32.05
N ASP A 560 2.38 7.94 -31.29
CA ASP A 560 1.55 7.04 -30.47
C ASP A 560 0.08 6.97 -30.94
N GLU A 561 -0.23 7.48 -32.15
CA GLU A 561 -1.59 7.64 -32.66
C GLU A 561 -2.39 6.33 -32.75
N GLU A 562 -1.72 5.24 -33.08
CA GLU A 562 -2.32 3.90 -33.20
C GLU A 562 -2.37 3.15 -31.86
N LYS A 563 -1.81 3.71 -30.78
CA LYS A 563 -1.74 3.06 -29.47
C LYS A 563 -2.99 3.27 -28.63
N LYS A 564 -3.10 2.46 -27.58
CA LYS A 564 -4.17 2.50 -26.60
C LYS A 564 -3.92 3.54 -25.52
N PHE A 565 -5.01 4.09 -24.95
CA PHE A 565 -4.94 4.99 -23.79
C PHE A 565 -6.24 4.98 -23.02
N THR A 566 -6.14 5.12 -21.70
CA THR A 566 -7.30 5.08 -20.79
C THR A 566 -7.39 6.36 -19.96
N ILE A 567 -8.51 7.06 -20.12
CA ILE A 567 -8.96 8.17 -19.27
C ILE A 567 -9.86 7.55 -18.21
N LEU A 568 -9.35 7.37 -16.99
CA LEU A 568 -10.10 6.79 -15.87
C LEU A 568 -11.19 7.73 -15.35
N GLY A 569 -10.98 9.04 -15.47
CA GLY A 569 -11.91 10.06 -15.00
C GLY A 569 -11.26 11.43 -14.91
N PHE A 570 -12.00 12.38 -14.34
CA PHE A 570 -11.54 13.73 -14.06
C PHE A 570 -11.93 14.16 -12.65
N GLY A 571 -11.14 15.05 -12.06
CA GLY A 571 -11.54 15.84 -10.89
C GLY A 571 -11.79 17.28 -11.30
N TYR A 572 -12.89 17.90 -10.86
CA TYR A 572 -13.14 19.32 -11.16
C TYR A 572 -13.71 20.07 -9.95
N VAL A 573 -13.39 21.36 -9.87
CA VAL A 573 -13.87 22.28 -8.82
C VAL A 573 -14.74 23.38 -9.40
#